data_AF-A0A947WFK4-F1
#
_entry.id   AF-A0A947WFK4-F1
#
_cell.length_a   1.000
_cell.length_b   1.000
_cell.length_c   1.000
_cell.angle_alpha   90.00
_cell.angle_beta   90.00
_cell.angle_gamma   90.00
#
_symmetry.space_group_name_H-M   'P 1'
#
loop_
_entity.id
_entity.type
_entity.pdbx_description
1 polymer ?
#
loop_
_entity_poly.entity_id
_entity_poly.type
_entity_poly.pdbx_seq_one_letter_code
_entity_poly.pdbx_strand_id
1 'polypeptide(L)'
;MSMHSFSGNAPRANRRLGAGRNAGLHPTARPARVIVTPVDPPSHHPLSKRDVQRVLSVLPAGSTEGLRSVSLLGDMRTADGYPVLVTYRKHGFIRLHALSARPWSIGPLRATQVADLLRYGARVDASHQETRITWTPEALKLYVTICALMPGVSRHRREREGLTEPGVIVRALDDATEPWLVSDLALHQWGAFLQDRAGESRRMNAGA
;
A
#
# COMPACT_ATOMS: atom_id res chain seq x y z
N MET A 1 -8.14 -78.02 7.85
CA MET A 1 -7.88 -76.85 7.00
C MET A 1 -6.36 -76.76 6.82
N SER A 2 -5.72 -77.67 6.10
CA SER A 2 -5.61 -77.84 4.65
C SER A 2 -4.90 -76.70 3.91
N MET A 3 -3.62 -76.99 3.61
CA MET A 3 -2.88 -76.75 2.35
C MET A 3 -2.76 -75.33 1.77
N HIS A 4 -1.54 -74.78 1.67
CA HIS A 4 -0.62 -74.94 0.52
C HIS A 4 0.50 -73.87 0.54
N SER A 5 1.73 -74.31 0.33
CA SER A 5 2.88 -73.51 -0.10
C SER A 5 2.83 -73.24 -1.61
N PHE A 6 3.21 -72.05 -2.08
CA PHE A 6 3.84 -71.74 -3.39
C PHE A 6 4.40 -70.30 -3.23
N SER A 7 5.69 -69.98 -3.41
CA SER A 7 6.58 -70.07 -4.57
C SER A 7 6.88 -68.66 -5.06
N GLY A 8 8.17 -68.37 -5.25
CA GLY A 8 8.68 -67.05 -5.53
C GLY A 8 8.41 -66.54 -6.95
N ASN A 9 8.69 -65.25 -7.12
CA ASN A 9 9.27 -64.66 -8.34
C ASN A 9 9.63 -63.19 -8.06
N ALA A 10 10.92 -62.90 -7.94
CA ALA A 10 11.51 -61.71 -8.57
C ALA A 10 12.02 -62.17 -9.96
N PRO A 11 12.25 -61.32 -10.99
CA PRO A 11 12.43 -59.87 -10.94
C PRO A 11 11.74 -59.09 -12.10
N ARG A 12 11.74 -57.75 -12.04
CA ARG A 12 12.23 -56.87 -13.13
C ARG A 12 12.16 -55.41 -12.74
N ALA A 13 13.31 -54.77 -12.81
CA ALA A 13 13.45 -53.33 -12.90
C ALA A 13 12.66 -52.81 -14.11
N ASN A 14 11.90 -51.73 -13.92
CA ASN A 14 11.76 -50.75 -14.98
C ASN A 14 11.72 -49.33 -14.40
N ARG A 15 12.84 -48.67 -14.68
CA ARG A 15 13.13 -47.26 -14.47
C ARG A 15 12.36 -46.45 -15.51
N ARG A 16 11.34 -45.71 -15.10
CA ARG A 16 10.84 -44.48 -15.77
C ARG A 16 10.36 -43.55 -14.66
N LEU A 17 11.18 -42.63 -14.15
CA LEU A 17 11.32 -41.26 -14.68
C LEU A 17 10.00 -40.73 -15.27
N GLY A 18 9.15 -40.28 -14.36
CA GLY A 18 8.00 -39.40 -14.63
C GLY A 18 7.99 -38.27 -13.61
N ALA A 19 9.09 -37.52 -13.57
CA ALA A 19 9.13 -36.23 -12.91
C ALA A 19 8.29 -35.24 -13.72
N GLY A 20 7.31 -34.64 -13.06
CA GLY A 20 6.40 -33.63 -13.61
C GLY A 20 5.18 -33.56 -12.69
N ARG A 21 5.33 -33.33 -11.37
CA ARG A 21 5.60 -32.01 -10.80
C ARG A 21 4.83 -30.91 -11.54
N ASN A 22 3.59 -30.72 -11.10
CA ASN A 22 2.99 -29.42 -10.84
C ASN A 22 3.31 -28.32 -11.86
N ALA A 23 2.72 -28.40 -13.05
CA ALA A 23 2.32 -27.19 -13.76
C ALA A 23 0.88 -26.84 -13.34
N GLY A 24 0.69 -26.65 -12.03
CA GLY A 24 -0.46 -25.90 -11.56
C GLY A 24 -0.31 -24.51 -12.15
N LEU A 25 -1.08 -24.21 -13.18
CA LEU A 25 -1.28 -22.86 -13.69
C LEU A 25 -1.62 -22.01 -12.47
N HIS A 26 -0.64 -21.28 -11.94
CA HIS A 26 -0.91 -20.23 -10.97
C HIS A 26 -1.94 -19.33 -11.65
N PRO A 27 -3.13 -19.12 -11.08
CA PRO A 27 -4.06 -18.17 -11.63
C PRO A 27 -3.29 -16.86 -11.72
N THR A 28 -3.08 -16.36 -12.94
CA THR A 28 -2.37 -15.10 -13.19
C THR A 28 -3.02 -14.05 -12.31
N ALA A 29 -2.33 -13.65 -11.24
CA ALA A 29 -2.87 -12.76 -10.24
C ALA A 29 -3.21 -11.45 -10.95
N ARG A 30 -4.49 -11.17 -11.10
CA ARG A 30 -4.94 -9.94 -11.75
C ARG A 30 -4.47 -8.77 -10.88
N PRO A 31 -3.89 -7.71 -11.47
CA PRO A 31 -3.49 -6.54 -10.70
C PRO A 31 -4.70 -5.95 -9.99
N ALA A 32 -4.46 -5.42 -8.79
CA ALA A 32 -5.51 -4.77 -8.01
C ALA A 32 -6.13 -3.63 -8.81
N ARG A 33 -7.46 -3.56 -8.80
CA ARG A 33 -8.18 -2.46 -9.45
C ARG A 33 -7.98 -1.18 -8.64
N VAL A 34 -7.76 -0.06 -9.31
CA VAL A 34 -7.76 1.24 -8.67
C VAL A 34 -9.03 1.99 -9.08
N ILE A 35 -9.88 2.25 -8.10
CA ILE A 35 -11.19 2.90 -8.26
C ILE A 35 -11.04 4.33 -7.75
N VAL A 36 -11.46 5.31 -8.54
CA VAL A 36 -11.36 6.72 -8.17
C VAL A 36 -12.76 7.29 -8.10
N THR A 37 -13.14 7.76 -6.92
CA THR A 37 -14.38 8.52 -6.72
C THR A 37 -14.08 10.00 -6.92
N PRO A 38 -14.86 10.74 -7.74
CA PRO A 38 -14.75 12.20 -7.83
C PRO A 38 -14.90 12.85 -6.45
N VAL A 39 -14.21 13.97 -6.23
CA VAL A 39 -14.28 14.74 -4.99
C VAL A 39 -14.42 16.22 -5.31
N ASP A 40 -15.18 16.93 -4.49
CA ASP A 40 -15.41 18.36 -4.66
C ASP A 40 -14.23 19.17 -4.08
N PRO A 41 -13.91 20.33 -4.67
CA PRO A 41 -12.96 21.27 -4.07
C PRO A 41 -13.40 21.69 -2.66
N PRO A 42 -12.44 21.90 -1.72
CA PRO A 42 -11.00 21.95 -1.93
C PRO A 42 -10.28 20.58 -1.78
N SER A 43 -11.03 19.48 -1.71
CA SER A 43 -10.46 18.14 -1.54
C SER A 43 -9.87 17.61 -2.85
N HIS A 44 -8.81 16.81 -2.75
CA HIS A 44 -8.20 16.12 -3.88
C HIS A 44 -7.56 14.81 -3.44
N HIS A 45 -7.35 13.90 -4.39
CA HIS A 45 -6.54 12.70 -4.17
C HIS A 45 -5.07 13.02 -4.42
N PRO A 46 -4.18 12.96 -3.41
CA PRO A 46 -2.76 13.24 -3.64
C PRO A 46 -2.13 12.24 -4.61
N LEU A 47 -2.52 10.97 -4.51
CA LEU A 47 -2.13 9.92 -5.45
C LEU A 47 -3.16 9.81 -6.57
N SER A 48 -2.70 9.83 -7.81
CA SER A 48 -3.54 9.47 -8.95
C SER A 48 -3.68 7.95 -9.08
N LYS A 49 -4.65 7.51 -9.91
CA LYS A 49 -4.78 6.10 -10.30
C LYS A 49 -3.44 5.49 -10.75
N ARG A 50 -2.72 6.23 -11.61
CA ARG A 50 -1.42 5.80 -12.14
C ARG A 50 -0.38 5.66 -11.04
N ASP A 51 -0.32 6.60 -10.11
CA ASP A 51 0.67 6.58 -9.03
C ASP A 51 0.46 5.35 -8.14
N VAL A 52 -0.79 5.04 -7.78
CA VAL A 52 -1.13 3.82 -7.02
C VAL A 52 -0.74 2.55 -7.79
N GLN A 53 -1.11 2.45 -9.07
CA GLN A 53 -0.76 1.27 -9.89
C GLN A 53 0.76 1.08 -10.00
N ARG A 54 1.49 2.18 -10.22
CA ARG A 54 2.94 2.20 -10.32
C ARG A 54 3.57 1.72 -9.01
N VAL A 55 3.13 2.25 -7.87
CA VAL A 55 3.60 1.81 -6.55
C VAL A 55 3.34 0.32 -6.35
N LEU A 56 2.12 -0.16 -6.61
CA LEU A 56 1.78 -1.57 -6.43
C LEU A 56 2.58 -2.51 -7.34
N SER A 57 2.97 -2.06 -8.54
CA SER A 57 3.73 -2.88 -9.49
C SER A 57 5.17 -3.18 -9.09
N VAL A 58 5.75 -2.39 -8.18
CA VAL A 58 7.14 -2.58 -7.72
C VAL A 58 7.22 -3.27 -6.36
N LEU A 59 6.07 -3.51 -5.71
CA LEU A 59 6.05 -4.26 -4.46
C LEU A 59 6.27 -5.75 -4.71
N PRO A 60 6.87 -6.48 -3.74
CA PRO A 60 6.94 -7.93 -3.81
C PRO A 60 5.57 -8.55 -4.05
N ALA A 61 5.48 -9.59 -4.89
CA ALA A 61 4.21 -10.23 -5.23
C ALA A 61 3.41 -10.67 -3.98
N GLY A 62 4.09 -11.18 -2.95
CA GLY A 62 3.46 -11.57 -1.68
C GLY A 62 2.84 -10.42 -0.88
N SER A 63 3.23 -9.17 -1.15
CA SER A 63 2.63 -7.99 -0.51
C SER A 63 1.27 -7.63 -1.10
N THR A 64 1.04 -7.89 -2.38
CA THR A 64 -0.18 -7.52 -3.11
C THR A 64 -1.06 -8.71 -3.45
N GLU A 65 -0.63 -9.93 -3.15
CA GLU A 65 -1.40 -11.15 -3.36
C GLU A 65 -2.77 -11.08 -2.68
N GLY A 66 -3.83 -11.38 -3.42
CA GLY A 66 -5.21 -11.31 -2.93
C GLY A 66 -5.77 -9.88 -2.79
N LEU A 67 -4.98 -8.83 -3.08
CA LEU A 67 -5.46 -7.45 -3.11
C LEU A 67 -6.38 -7.25 -4.33
N ARG A 68 -7.66 -6.98 -4.09
CA ARG A 68 -8.67 -6.84 -5.15
C ARG A 68 -8.79 -5.40 -5.63
N SER A 69 -8.75 -4.43 -4.70
CA SER A 69 -8.81 -3.03 -5.08
C SER A 69 -8.23 -2.06 -4.06
N VAL A 70 -7.75 -0.93 -4.57
CA VAL A 70 -7.50 0.30 -3.82
C VAL A 70 -8.50 1.35 -4.29
N SER A 71 -9.33 1.86 -3.38
CA SER A 71 -10.30 2.91 -3.69
C SER A 71 -9.78 4.27 -3.21
N LEU A 72 -9.88 5.29 -4.06
CA LEU A 72 -9.63 6.68 -3.70
C LEU A 72 -10.99 7.34 -3.44
N LEU A 73 -11.27 7.68 -2.18
CA LEU A 73 -12.58 8.13 -1.70
C LEU A 73 -12.54 9.56 -1.17
N GLY A 74 -13.72 10.14 -0.92
CA GLY A 74 -13.84 11.44 -0.26
C GLY A 74 -13.08 11.54 1.06
N ASP A 75 -12.92 12.77 1.52
CA ASP A 75 -12.25 13.04 2.78
C ASP A 75 -13.00 12.38 3.95
N MET A 76 -12.22 12.01 4.96
CA MET A 76 -12.74 11.44 6.19
C MET A 76 -11.90 12.00 7.33
N ARG A 77 -12.56 12.27 8.46
CA ARG A 77 -11.92 12.82 9.64
C ARG A 77 -12.23 11.97 10.86
N THR A 78 -11.33 11.97 11.83
CA THR A 78 -11.58 11.40 13.16
C THR A 78 -12.60 12.27 13.91
N ALA A 79 -13.08 11.79 15.06
CA ALA A 79 -14.00 12.56 15.91
C ALA A 79 -13.38 13.91 16.34
N ASP A 80 -12.05 13.93 16.52
CA ASP A 80 -11.28 15.12 16.89
C ASP A 80 -10.88 15.99 15.68
N GLY A 81 -11.37 15.66 14.48
CA GLY A 81 -11.20 16.48 13.27
C GLY A 81 -9.89 16.24 12.50
N TYR A 82 -9.09 15.24 12.88
CA TYR A 82 -7.85 14.92 12.18
C TYR A 82 -8.12 14.15 10.88
N PRO A 83 -7.36 14.38 9.80
CA PRO A 83 -7.50 13.63 8.57
C PRO A 83 -7.25 12.14 8.77
N VAL A 84 -8.19 11.32 8.30
CA VAL A 84 -7.99 9.88 8.11
C VAL A 84 -7.32 9.70 6.75
N LEU A 85 -6.19 9.00 6.70
CA LEU A 85 -5.42 8.82 5.47
C LEU A 85 -5.82 7.54 4.73
N VAL A 86 -6.01 6.46 5.50
CA VAL A 86 -6.33 5.14 4.97
C VAL A 86 -7.25 4.38 5.90
N THR A 87 -8.27 3.77 5.30
CA THR A 87 -9.13 2.78 5.95
C THR A 87 -9.03 1.43 5.26
N TYR A 88 -9.31 0.39 6.02
CA TYR A 88 -9.34 -0.98 5.59
C TYR A 88 -10.67 -1.59 6.01
N ARG A 89 -11.46 -2.02 5.03
CA ARG A 89 -12.82 -2.53 5.29
C ARG A 89 -12.83 -4.03 5.53
N LYS A 90 -12.14 -4.77 4.65
CA LYS A 90 -12.09 -6.23 4.63
C LYS A 90 -10.98 -6.70 3.71
N HIS A 91 -10.63 -7.97 3.83
CA HIS A 91 -9.61 -8.63 3.02
C HIS A 91 -9.70 -8.29 1.52
N GLY A 92 -8.60 -7.75 0.99
CA GLY A 92 -8.45 -7.35 -0.40
C GLY A 92 -8.93 -5.94 -0.76
N PHE A 93 -9.37 -5.12 0.21
CA PHE A 93 -9.94 -3.78 -0.07
C PHE A 93 -9.33 -2.69 0.82
N ILE A 94 -8.47 -1.87 0.21
CA ILE A 94 -7.86 -0.68 0.83
C ILE A 94 -8.59 0.57 0.33
N ARG A 95 -8.76 1.57 1.20
CA ARG A 95 -9.36 2.85 0.88
C ARG A 95 -8.41 3.98 1.29
N LEU A 96 -7.98 4.78 0.34
CA LEU A 96 -7.27 6.03 0.59
C LEU A 96 -8.27 7.18 0.53
N HIS A 97 -8.13 8.14 1.43
CA HIS A 97 -9.04 9.27 1.53
C HIS A 97 -8.42 10.52 0.93
N ALA A 98 -9.27 11.32 0.28
CA ALA A 98 -8.91 12.63 -0.24
C ALA A 98 -8.49 13.56 0.91
N LEU A 99 -7.60 14.49 0.59
CA LEU A 99 -7.08 15.46 1.53
C LEU A 99 -7.31 16.88 0.98
N SER A 100 -7.42 17.84 1.90
CA SER A 100 -7.53 19.25 1.52
C SER A 100 -6.28 19.69 0.76
N ALA A 101 -6.48 20.40 -0.36
CA ALA A 101 -5.42 21.12 -1.07
C ALA A 101 -5.00 22.42 -0.35
N ARG A 102 -5.82 22.92 0.58
CA ARG A 102 -5.48 24.07 1.42
C ARG A 102 -4.58 23.63 2.57
N PRO A 103 -3.83 24.56 3.20
CA PRO A 103 -3.14 24.28 4.45
C PRO A 103 -4.10 23.63 5.45
N TRP A 104 -3.61 22.59 6.13
CA TRP A 104 -4.41 21.89 7.13
C TRP A 104 -4.34 22.66 8.43
N SER A 105 -5.52 22.98 8.95
CA SER A 105 -5.73 23.57 10.28
C SER A 105 -6.31 22.48 11.16
N ILE A 106 -5.52 22.03 12.14
CA ILE A 106 -5.87 20.92 13.04
C ILE A 106 -5.45 21.25 14.47
N GLY A 107 -5.95 20.44 15.42
CA GLY A 107 -5.52 20.52 16.82
C GLY A 107 -4.01 20.34 17.02
N PRO A 108 -3.52 20.56 18.25
CA PRO A 108 -2.10 20.47 18.56
C PRO A 108 -1.57 19.05 18.32
N LEU A 109 -0.42 18.95 17.65
CA LEU A 109 0.28 17.70 17.42
C LEU A 109 1.38 17.45 18.45
N ARG A 110 1.66 16.18 18.75
CA ARG A 110 2.84 15.78 19.53
C ARG A 110 4.11 16.04 18.73
N ALA A 111 5.22 16.23 19.43
CA ALA A 111 6.53 16.47 18.82
C ALA A 111 6.94 15.37 17.81
N THR A 112 6.60 14.10 18.09
CA THR A 112 6.88 12.99 17.17
C THR A 112 6.08 13.07 15.88
N GLN A 113 4.83 13.54 15.93
CA GLN A 113 3.99 13.74 14.75
C GLN A 113 4.50 14.92 13.92
N VAL A 114 4.90 16.02 14.57
CA VAL A 114 5.52 17.17 13.89
C VAL A 114 6.83 16.76 13.21
N ALA A 115 7.69 16.00 13.90
CA ALA A 115 8.94 15.51 13.33
C ALA A 115 8.70 14.61 12.11
N ASP A 116 7.70 13.73 12.16
CA ASP A 116 7.32 12.89 11.03
C ASP A 116 6.84 13.76 9.84
N LEU A 117 5.96 14.73 10.06
CA LEU A 117 5.50 15.65 9.01
C LEU A 117 6.64 16.42 8.34
N LEU A 118 7.54 17.00 9.15
CA LEU A 118 8.72 17.73 8.66
C LEU A 118 9.62 16.82 7.82
N ARG A 119 9.79 15.56 8.24
CA ARG A 119 10.60 14.55 7.53
C ARG A 119 10.10 14.29 6.10
N TYR A 120 8.79 14.34 5.88
CA TYR A 120 8.21 14.19 4.54
C TYR A 120 8.14 15.51 3.74
N GLY A 121 8.68 16.61 4.29
CA GLY A 121 8.75 17.90 3.61
C GLY A 121 7.54 18.80 3.83
N ALA A 122 6.70 18.51 4.82
CA ALA A 122 5.67 19.47 5.23
C ALA A 122 6.33 20.71 5.88
N ARG A 123 5.70 21.87 5.71
CA ARG A 123 5.96 23.03 6.56
C ARG A 123 4.94 23.03 7.68
N VAL A 124 5.39 23.15 8.93
CA VAL A 124 4.55 23.07 10.11
C VAL A 124 4.73 24.33 10.94
N ASP A 125 3.66 25.12 11.05
CA ASP A 125 3.57 26.25 11.96
C ASP A 125 2.74 25.79 13.17
N ALA A 126 3.41 25.45 14.26
CA ALA A 126 2.76 24.95 15.47
C ALA A 126 2.58 26.08 16.50
N SER A 127 1.37 26.21 17.02
CA SER A 127 1.03 27.02 18.19
C SER A 127 0.46 26.13 19.29
N HIS A 128 0.21 26.70 20.48
CA HIS A 128 -0.38 25.94 21.60
C HIS A 128 -1.80 25.44 21.35
N GLN A 129 -2.55 26.03 20.42
CA GLN A 129 -3.96 25.69 20.16
C GLN A 129 -4.19 25.04 18.80
N GLU A 130 -3.33 25.32 17.83
CA GLU A 130 -3.52 24.90 16.45
C GLU A 130 -2.18 24.57 15.81
N THR A 131 -2.16 23.54 14.97
CA THR A 131 -1.05 23.26 14.06
C THR A 131 -1.51 23.51 12.63
N ARG A 132 -0.78 24.39 11.93
CA ARG A 132 -0.99 24.64 10.50
C ARG A 132 0.05 23.88 9.69
N ILE A 133 -0.41 23.05 8.76
CA ILE A 133 0.45 22.21 7.92
C ILE A 133 0.28 22.60 6.46
N THR A 134 1.39 22.92 5.79
CA THR A 134 1.42 23.22 4.35
C THR A 134 2.27 22.18 3.63
N TRP A 135 1.81 21.75 2.46
CA TRP A 135 2.46 20.72 1.66
C TRP A 135 2.79 21.23 0.25
N THR A 136 3.89 20.76 -0.31
CA THR A 136 4.02 20.70 -1.77
C THR A 136 3.27 19.46 -2.30
N PRO A 137 2.81 19.45 -3.55
CA PRO A 137 2.18 18.27 -4.14
C PRO A 137 3.08 17.02 -4.09
N GLU A 138 4.39 17.17 -4.26
CA GLU A 138 5.36 16.08 -4.25
C GLU A 138 5.55 15.51 -2.84
N ALA A 139 5.68 16.38 -1.84
CA ALA A 139 5.79 15.98 -0.43
C ALA A 139 4.54 15.23 0.03
N LEU A 140 3.35 15.74 -0.31
CA LEU A 140 2.10 15.08 0.07
C LEU A 140 1.92 13.73 -0.62
N LYS A 141 2.34 13.58 -1.88
CA LYS A 141 2.35 12.30 -2.59
C LYS A 141 3.27 11.28 -1.91
N LEU A 142 4.48 11.69 -1.56
CA LEU A 142 5.41 10.83 -0.84
C LEU A 142 4.84 10.41 0.51
N TYR A 143 4.33 11.38 1.28
CA TYR A 143 3.69 11.14 2.57
C TYR A 143 2.53 10.14 2.47
N VAL A 144 1.58 10.33 1.54
CA VAL A 144 0.44 9.41 1.38
C VAL A 144 0.90 8.03 0.87
N THR A 145 1.94 7.96 0.05
CA THR A 145 2.49 6.67 -0.37
C THR A 145 3.02 5.87 0.83
N ILE A 146 3.86 6.50 1.64
CA ILE A 146 4.57 5.81 2.72
C ILE A 146 3.73 5.68 3.99
N CYS A 147 3.00 6.73 4.37
CA CYS A 147 2.23 6.76 5.62
C CYS A 147 0.77 6.34 5.46
N ALA A 148 0.30 6.02 4.25
CA ALA A 148 -1.06 5.53 4.05
C ALA A 148 -1.12 4.27 3.18
N LEU A 149 -0.65 4.32 1.93
CA LEU A 149 -0.74 3.18 1.02
C LEU A 149 0.09 1.99 1.50
N MET A 150 1.35 2.19 1.90
CA MET A 150 2.18 1.10 2.43
C MET A 150 1.59 0.45 3.69
N PRO A 151 1.15 1.19 4.72
CA PRO A 151 0.42 0.62 5.86
C PRO A 151 -0.83 -0.15 5.46
N GLY A 152 -1.63 0.38 4.52
CA GLY A 152 -2.82 -0.31 4.02
C GLY A 152 -2.49 -1.65 3.36
N VAL A 153 -1.43 -1.70 2.53
CA VAL A 153 -0.95 -2.93 1.90
C VAL A 153 -0.37 -3.90 2.96
N SER A 154 0.35 -3.37 3.94
CA SER A 154 0.90 -4.17 5.02
C SER A 154 -0.19 -4.81 5.88
N ARG A 155 -1.23 -4.05 6.25
CA ARG A 155 -2.40 -4.58 6.95
C ARG A 155 -3.11 -5.65 6.12
N HIS A 156 -3.32 -5.41 4.82
CA HIS A 156 -3.88 -6.43 3.92
C HIS A 156 -3.09 -7.74 3.96
N ARG A 157 -1.76 -7.65 3.88
CA ARG A 157 -0.89 -8.82 3.95
C ARG A 157 -1.03 -9.54 5.30
N ARG A 158 -0.99 -8.82 6.42
CA ARG A 158 -1.11 -9.41 7.77
C ARG A 158 -2.45 -10.11 7.96
N GLU A 159 -3.56 -9.48 7.57
CA GLU A 159 -4.88 -10.10 7.67
C GLU A 159 -5.02 -11.32 6.77
N ARG A 160 -4.41 -11.31 5.57
CA ARG A 160 -4.31 -12.50 4.71
C ARG A 160 -3.55 -13.65 5.37
N GLU A 161 -2.51 -13.32 6.13
CA GLU A 161 -1.69 -14.25 6.91
C GLU A 161 -2.37 -14.67 8.25
N GLY A 162 -3.60 -14.21 8.50
CA GLY A 162 -4.42 -14.60 9.66
C GLY A 162 -4.30 -13.66 10.86
N LEU A 163 -3.51 -12.59 10.77
CA LEU A 163 -3.38 -11.58 11.83
C LEU A 163 -4.49 -10.54 11.69
N THR A 164 -5.62 -10.77 12.36
CA THR A 164 -6.75 -9.83 12.36
C THR A 164 -6.43 -8.59 13.20
N GLU A 165 -6.53 -7.42 12.59
CA GLU A 165 -6.35 -6.13 13.28
C GLU A 165 -7.71 -5.48 13.59
N PRO A 166 -7.91 -4.95 14.81
CA PRO A 166 -9.16 -4.29 15.17
C PRO A 166 -9.32 -2.94 14.45
N GLY A 167 -10.59 -2.49 14.35
CA GLY A 167 -10.94 -1.19 13.78
C GLY A 167 -10.78 -1.12 12.25
N VAL A 168 -11.29 -0.03 11.66
CA VAL A 168 -11.24 0.18 10.20
C VAL A 168 -10.21 1.22 9.77
N ILE A 169 -9.80 2.11 10.68
CA ILE A 169 -8.78 3.12 10.40
C ILE A 169 -7.43 2.42 10.50
N VAL A 170 -6.65 2.50 9.43
CA VAL A 170 -5.27 1.99 9.44
C VAL A 170 -4.31 3.10 9.86
N ARG A 171 -4.55 4.32 9.37
CA ARG A 171 -3.80 5.51 9.74
C ARG A 171 -4.69 6.74 9.68
N ALA A 172 -4.63 7.52 10.73
CA ALA A 172 -5.06 8.90 10.80
C ALA A 172 -3.86 9.76 11.27
N LEU A 173 -3.96 11.08 11.12
CA LEU A 173 -2.86 11.97 11.48
C LEU A 173 -2.62 12.06 13.01
N ASP A 174 -3.69 11.94 13.81
CA ASP A 174 -3.66 11.90 15.27
C ASP A 174 -3.18 10.57 15.87
N ASP A 175 -3.03 9.54 15.03
CA ASP A 175 -2.75 8.19 15.48
C ASP A 175 -1.47 8.12 16.34
N ALA A 176 -1.58 7.45 17.48
CA ALA A 176 -0.47 7.18 18.40
C ALA A 176 0.37 5.97 18.01
N THR A 177 -0.05 5.25 16.97
CA THR A 177 0.74 4.18 16.39
C THR A 177 2.12 4.69 15.99
N GLU A 178 3.14 3.86 16.22
CA GLU A 178 4.52 4.20 15.90
C GLU A 178 4.67 4.70 14.45
N PRO A 179 5.58 5.66 14.21
CA PRO A 179 5.90 6.11 12.87
C PRO A 179 6.28 4.93 11.98
N TRP A 180 5.85 4.97 10.72
CA TRP A 180 6.27 3.96 9.77
C TRP A 180 7.78 4.14 9.49
N LEU A 181 8.61 3.25 10.03
CA LEU A 181 10.06 3.36 9.96
C LEU A 181 10.53 3.08 8.52
N VAL A 182 10.92 4.13 7.83
CA VAL A 182 11.61 4.09 6.52
C VAL A 182 12.96 4.77 6.68
N SER A 183 13.99 4.34 5.96
CA SER A 183 15.29 5.03 5.96
C SER A 183 15.25 6.27 5.08
N ASP A 184 16.11 7.26 5.33
CA ASP A 184 16.17 8.47 4.49
C ASP A 184 16.55 8.15 3.04
N LEU A 185 17.41 7.14 2.85
CA LEU A 185 17.73 6.62 1.52
C LEU A 185 16.47 6.09 0.80
N ALA A 186 15.66 5.29 1.49
CA ALA A 186 14.42 4.78 0.91
C ALA A 186 13.41 5.89 0.64
N LEU A 187 13.29 6.89 1.53
CA LEU A 187 12.46 8.08 1.28
C LEU A 187 12.89 8.83 0.02
N HIS A 188 14.20 9.03 -0.16
CA HIS A 188 14.75 9.66 -1.36
C HIS A 188 14.45 8.85 -2.63
N GLN A 189 14.65 7.53 -2.59
CA GLN A 189 14.35 6.63 -3.71
C GLN A 189 12.86 6.64 -4.07
N TRP A 190 11.96 6.61 -3.09
CA TRP A 190 10.53 6.73 -3.33
C TRP A 190 10.14 8.10 -3.89
N GLY A 191 10.76 9.17 -3.39
CA GLY A 191 10.57 10.51 -3.94
C GLY A 191 10.93 10.58 -5.42
N ALA A 192 12.13 10.11 -5.78
CA ALA A 192 12.59 10.05 -7.18
C ALA A 192 11.68 9.16 -8.04
N PHE A 193 11.30 7.99 -7.53
CA PHE A 193 10.40 7.06 -8.23
C PHE A 193 9.03 7.69 -8.54
N LEU A 194 8.45 8.44 -7.61
CA LEU A 194 7.16 9.11 -7.82
C LEU A 194 7.26 10.31 -8.78
N GLN A 195 8.44 10.93 -8.87
CA GLN A 195 8.71 12.09 -9.72
C GLN A 195 9.11 11.74 -11.16
N ASP A 196 9.67 10.55 -11.42
CA ASP A 196 10.15 10.13 -12.73
C ASP A 196 9.01 9.94 -13.75
N ARG A 197 8.49 11.07 -14.23
CA ARG A 197 7.50 11.26 -15.30
C ARG A 197 8.15 11.78 -16.60
N ALA A 198 9.40 12.23 -16.54
CA ALA A 198 10.07 12.89 -17.65
C ALA A 198 10.82 11.92 -18.58
N GLY A 199 11.22 10.74 -18.11
CA GLY A 199 11.98 9.77 -18.91
C GLY A 199 11.16 9.07 -20.01
N GLU A 200 9.89 8.76 -19.77
CA GLU A 200 9.03 8.06 -20.75
C GLU A 200 8.48 8.99 -21.84
N SER A 201 8.18 10.26 -21.52
CA SER A 201 7.71 11.22 -22.54
C SER A 201 8.81 11.59 -23.54
N ARG A 202 10.10 11.57 -23.16
CA ARG A 202 11.22 11.77 -24.09
C ARG A 202 11.46 10.56 -25.00
N ARG A 203 11.20 9.34 -24.54
CA ARG A 203 11.32 8.13 -25.40
C ARG A 203 10.21 8.04 -26.45
N MET A 204 9.03 8.61 -26.18
CA MET A 204 7.96 8.69 -27.19
C MET A 204 8.16 9.82 -28.20
N ASN A 205 8.92 10.87 -27.87
CA ASN A 205 9.21 11.99 -28.79
C ASN A 205 10.56 11.89 -29.52
N ALA A 206 11.43 10.95 -29.15
CA ALA A 206 12.72 10.71 -29.82
C ALA A 206 12.67 9.53 -30.82
N GLY A 207 11.48 8.99 -31.08
CA GLY A 207 11.24 7.90 -32.02
C GLY A 207 10.22 8.23 -33.11
N ALA A 208 9.97 9.53 -33.35
CA ALA A 208 9.14 10.03 -34.45
C ALA A 208 10.02 10.72 -35.49
#